data_AF-A0A4Y8D7J5-F1
#
_entry.id   AF-A0A4Y8D7J5-F1
#
_cell.length_a   1.000
_cell.length_b   1.000
_cell.length_c   1.000
_cell.angle_alpha   90.00
_cell.angle_beta   90.00
_cell.angle_gamma   90.00
#
_symmetry.space_group_name_H-M   'P 1'
#
loop_
_entity.id
_entity.type
_entity.pdbx_description
1 polymer ?
#
loop_
_entity_poly.entity_id
_entity_poly.type
_entity_poly.pdbx_seq_one_letter_code
_entity_poly.pdbx_strand_id
1 'polypeptide(L)'
;MSAPTSKTGLLNNSIQTTPRDSLSIQAKCAIVSQLFRGVGVSTAIGRSDVPDYELYFTYYTEQCNQALHDGGRHISARTHRDIVETSEHFKSGASRGDIIQILMAKLPTHRQTTDGEKLVNGTIDLAARLVLMMDFGEFMSTTASLDLWFSVGLSSPIVSAATGAR
;
A
#
# COMPACT_ATOMS: atom_id res chain seq x y z
N MET A 1 32.05 -3.97 -2.02
CA MET A 1 31.27 -2.75 -2.32
C MET A 1 30.09 -3.19 -3.19
N SER A 2 28.92 -3.36 -2.57
CA SER A 2 27.75 -4.00 -3.18
C SER A 2 26.94 -3.01 -4.04
N ALA A 3 26.53 -3.46 -5.23
CA ALA A 3 25.72 -2.71 -6.17
C ALA A 3 24.27 -2.53 -5.67
N PRO A 4 23.67 -1.31 -5.77
CA PRO A 4 22.24 -1.13 -5.61
C PRO A 4 21.64 -0.56 -6.91
N THR A 5 21.37 -1.38 -7.92
CA THR A 5 20.82 -0.88 -9.21
C THR A 5 19.54 -1.55 -9.69
N SER A 6 18.92 -2.47 -8.94
CA SER A 6 17.79 -3.25 -9.50
C SER A 6 16.38 -2.85 -9.02
N LYS A 7 16.21 -2.12 -7.91
CA LYS A 7 14.85 -1.77 -7.41
C LYS A 7 14.29 -0.48 -8.02
N THR A 8 15.15 0.47 -8.35
CA THR A 8 14.77 1.81 -8.81
C THR A 8 14.24 1.80 -10.25
N GLY A 9 14.73 0.88 -11.10
CA GLY A 9 14.29 0.78 -12.49
C GLY A 9 12.86 0.24 -12.65
N LEU A 10 12.39 -0.59 -11.71
CA LEU A 10 11.08 -1.25 -11.80
C LEU A 10 9.89 -0.29 -11.62
N LEU A 11 10.09 0.84 -10.96
CA LEU A 11 9.05 1.85 -10.74
C LEU A 11 9.02 2.94 -11.82
N ASN A 12 10.06 3.03 -12.65
CA ASN A 12 10.11 4.00 -13.75
C ASN A 12 9.24 3.59 -14.94
N ASN A 13 8.61 2.40 -14.86
CA ASN A 13 7.63 1.98 -15.85
C ASN A 13 6.48 3.00 -15.90
N SER A 14 6.08 3.33 -17.13
CA SER A 14 4.98 4.24 -17.37
C SER A 14 3.69 3.66 -16.79
N ILE A 15 2.87 4.51 -16.16
CA ILE A 15 1.50 4.12 -15.80
C ILE A 15 0.59 4.09 -17.03
N GLN A 16 1.01 4.67 -18.16
CA GLN A 16 0.23 4.69 -19.40
C GLN A 16 0.11 3.29 -19.99
N THR A 17 -1.13 2.84 -20.13
CA THR A 17 -1.52 1.63 -20.85
C THR A 17 -0.68 0.42 -20.44
N THR A 18 -0.55 0.18 -19.14
CA THR A 18 -0.18 -1.16 -18.69
C THR A 18 -1.45 -2.01 -18.79
N PRO A 19 -1.50 -3.04 -19.66
CA PRO A 19 -2.58 -4.00 -19.62
C PRO A 19 -2.76 -4.53 -18.20
N ARG A 20 -3.99 -4.86 -17.82
CA ARG A 20 -4.40 -5.39 -16.51
C ARG A 20 -3.44 -6.44 -15.94
N ASP A 21 -2.76 -7.19 -16.81
CA ASP A 21 -1.89 -8.32 -16.49
C ASP A 21 -0.38 -8.07 -16.72
N SER A 22 0.06 -6.86 -17.07
CA SER A 22 1.46 -6.64 -17.53
C SER A 22 2.45 -6.20 -16.45
N LEU A 23 2.01 -5.92 -15.22
CA LEU A 23 2.93 -5.58 -14.15
C LEU A 23 3.64 -6.83 -13.67
N SER A 24 4.96 -6.88 -13.90
CA SER A 24 5.77 -7.99 -13.41
C SER A 24 5.61 -8.14 -11.90
N ILE A 25 5.68 -9.38 -11.41
CA ILE A 25 5.63 -9.68 -9.97
C ILE A 25 6.63 -8.81 -9.18
N GLN A 26 7.80 -8.55 -9.76
CA GLN A 26 8.82 -7.69 -9.15
C GLN A 26 8.38 -6.23 -9.04
N ALA A 27 7.71 -5.69 -10.07
CA ALA A 27 7.15 -4.35 -10.04
C ALA A 27 6.01 -4.25 -9.03
N LYS A 28 5.11 -5.24 -9.00
CA LYS A 28 4.05 -5.37 -7.98
C LYS A 28 4.65 -5.31 -6.57
N CYS A 29 5.58 -6.21 -6.24
CA CYS A 29 6.25 -6.21 -4.94
C CYS A 29 6.91 -4.87 -4.62
N ALA A 30 7.57 -4.23 -5.59
CA ALA A 30 8.24 -2.95 -5.40
C ALA A 30 7.26 -1.80 -5.12
N ILE A 31 6.12 -1.75 -5.81
CA ILE A 31 5.07 -0.76 -5.60
C ILE A 31 4.52 -0.88 -4.18
N VAL A 32 4.07 -2.07 -3.77
CA VAL A 32 3.42 -2.25 -2.46
C VAL A 32 4.42 -2.05 -1.32
N SER A 33 5.65 -2.56 -1.45
CA SER A 33 6.70 -2.36 -0.43
C SER A 33 7.04 -0.89 -0.20
N GLN A 34 6.86 -0.02 -1.21
CA GLN A 34 7.18 1.40 -1.09
C GLN A 34 5.95 2.24 -0.72
N LEU A 35 4.82 2.01 -1.38
CA LEU A 35 3.58 2.73 -1.12
C LEU A 35 3.17 2.60 0.36
N PHE A 36 3.29 1.41 0.93
CA PHE A 36 2.88 1.12 2.31
C PHE A 36 4.02 1.08 3.31
N ARG A 37 5.24 1.46 2.89
CA ARG A 37 6.36 1.63 3.83
C ARG A 37 5.95 2.62 4.93
N GLY A 38 6.07 2.19 6.18
CA GLY A 38 5.81 3.02 7.36
C GLY A 38 4.34 3.12 7.78
N VAL A 39 3.42 2.44 7.08
CA VAL A 39 1.96 2.51 7.35
C VAL A 39 1.51 1.45 8.39
N GLY A 40 2.41 0.79 9.11
CA GLY A 40 2.06 -0.21 10.14
C GLY A 40 1.47 -1.53 9.61
N VAL A 41 1.09 -1.58 8.33
CA VAL A 41 0.72 -2.82 7.63
C VAL A 41 1.95 -3.72 7.52
N SER A 42 1.80 -5.02 7.76
CA SER A 42 2.87 -6.01 7.57
C SER A 42 3.16 -6.20 6.08
N THR A 43 3.92 -5.27 5.50
CA THR A 43 4.23 -5.22 4.05
C THR A 43 5.34 -6.20 3.65
N ALA A 44 5.65 -7.20 4.47
CA ALA A 44 6.63 -8.24 4.15
C ALA A 44 6.01 -9.20 3.13
N ILE A 45 5.71 -8.71 1.93
CA ILE A 45 5.17 -9.52 0.83
C ILE A 45 6.29 -10.44 0.36
N GLY A 46 6.22 -11.69 0.79
CA GLY A 46 6.94 -12.77 0.15
C GLY A 46 6.37 -13.00 -1.25
N ARG A 47 7.12 -13.68 -2.12
CA ARG A 47 6.58 -14.14 -3.42
C ARG A 47 5.30 -14.97 -3.28
N SER A 48 5.05 -15.55 -2.11
CA SER A 48 3.87 -16.33 -1.76
C SER A 48 2.60 -15.51 -1.57
N ASP A 49 2.71 -14.22 -1.23
CA ASP A 49 1.57 -13.42 -0.76
C ASP A 49 1.02 -12.52 -1.89
N VAL A 50 1.69 -12.49 -3.03
CA VAL A 50 1.27 -11.77 -4.26
C VAL A 50 -0.17 -12.10 -4.69
N PRO A 51 -0.67 -13.36 -4.59
CA PRO A 51 -2.07 -13.69 -4.88
C PRO A 51 -3.07 -12.92 -4.01
N ASP A 52 -2.74 -12.63 -2.75
CA ASP A 52 -3.62 -11.93 -1.81
C ASP A 52 -3.77 -10.44 -2.18
N TYR A 53 -2.80 -9.89 -2.92
CA TYR A 53 -2.82 -8.52 -3.43
C TYR A 53 -3.36 -8.41 -4.86
N GLU A 54 -3.82 -9.50 -5.50
CA GLU A 54 -4.32 -9.43 -6.89
C GLU A 54 -5.58 -8.55 -7.03
N LEU A 55 -6.44 -8.52 -6.01
CA LEU A 55 -7.58 -7.60 -5.96
C LEU A 55 -7.11 -6.14 -5.85
N TYR A 56 -6.10 -5.89 -5.02
CA TYR A 56 -5.48 -4.58 -4.91
C TYR A 56 -4.85 -4.15 -6.23
N PHE A 57 -4.10 -5.02 -6.91
CA PHE A 57 -3.47 -4.67 -8.20
C PHE A 57 -4.48 -4.51 -9.33
N THR A 58 -5.59 -5.24 -9.29
CA THR A 58 -6.73 -5.02 -10.19
C THR A 58 -7.28 -3.61 -9.99
N TYR A 59 -7.56 -3.21 -8.74
CA TYR A 59 -8.01 -1.86 -8.43
C TYR A 59 -6.97 -0.79 -8.80
N TYR A 60 -5.71 -1.02 -8.44
CA TYR A 60 -4.59 -0.12 -8.72
C TYR A 60 -4.51 0.21 -10.21
N THR A 61 -4.57 -0.82 -11.04
CA THR A 61 -4.48 -0.69 -12.50
C THR A 61 -5.71 0.00 -13.05
N GLU A 62 -6.90 -0.33 -12.55
CA GLU A 62 -8.16 0.30 -12.94
C GLU A 62 -8.15 1.81 -12.61
N GLN A 63 -7.73 2.19 -11.40
CA GLN A 63 -7.64 3.60 -11.03
C GLN A 63 -6.61 4.37 -11.85
N CYS A 64 -5.46 3.74 -12.15
CA CYS A 64 -4.45 4.34 -13.04
C CYS A 64 -5.01 4.54 -14.46
N ASN A 65 -5.72 3.54 -14.99
CA ASN A 65 -6.36 3.62 -16.31
C ASN A 65 -7.44 4.70 -16.35
N GLN A 66 -8.30 4.78 -15.34
CA GLN A 66 -9.32 5.83 -15.24
C GLN A 66 -8.69 7.23 -15.19
N ALA A 67 -7.63 7.41 -14.40
CA ALA A 67 -6.92 8.69 -14.31
C ALA A 67 -6.19 9.08 -15.62
N LEU A 68 -5.88 8.09 -16.46
CA LEU A 68 -5.20 8.26 -17.73
C LEU A 68 -6.13 8.24 -18.95
N HIS A 69 -7.44 7.99 -18.76
CA HIS A 69 -8.41 7.79 -19.82
C HIS A 69 -8.46 8.95 -20.84
N ASP A 70 -8.20 10.18 -20.39
CA ASP A 70 -8.07 11.37 -21.25
C ASP A 70 -6.64 11.65 -21.74
N GLY A 71 -5.83 10.60 -21.96
CA GLY A 71 -4.40 10.74 -22.29
C GLY A 71 -3.57 11.31 -21.14
N GLY A 72 -4.04 11.19 -19.91
CA GLY A 72 -3.39 11.78 -18.72
C GLY A 72 -3.42 13.31 -18.70
N ARG A 73 -4.43 13.93 -19.32
CA ARG A 73 -4.68 15.39 -19.30
C ARG A 73 -5.17 15.93 -17.95
N HIS A 74 -5.43 15.05 -16.98
CA HIS A 74 -5.93 15.42 -15.65
C HIS A 74 -5.00 15.04 -14.51
N ILE A 75 -3.87 14.38 -14.81
CA ILE A 75 -2.87 14.01 -13.81
C ILE A 75 -1.47 14.39 -14.28
N SER A 76 -0.60 14.81 -13.35
CA SER A 76 0.82 15.06 -13.60
C SER A 76 1.67 13.79 -13.57
N ALA A 77 1.25 12.74 -12.85
CA ALA A 77 1.99 11.49 -12.75
C ALA A 77 2.11 10.78 -14.11
N ARG A 78 3.29 10.20 -14.39
CA ARG A 78 3.60 9.44 -15.61
C ARG A 78 4.19 8.08 -15.32
N THR A 79 4.70 7.85 -14.13
CA THR A 79 5.30 6.58 -13.69
C THR A 79 4.72 6.11 -12.36
N HIS A 80 4.87 4.82 -12.04
CA HIS A 80 4.50 4.30 -10.72
C HIS A 80 5.30 4.99 -9.61
N ARG A 81 6.53 5.40 -9.93
CA ARG A 81 7.38 6.18 -9.05
C ARG A 81 6.76 7.52 -8.67
N ASP A 82 6.14 8.24 -9.60
CA ASP A 82 5.50 9.53 -9.29
C ASP A 82 4.38 9.38 -8.25
N ILE A 83 3.62 8.28 -8.34
CA ILE A 83 2.56 7.93 -7.38
C ILE A 83 3.18 7.61 -6.02
N VAL A 84 4.24 6.79 -5.98
CA VAL A 84 4.94 6.43 -4.75
C VAL A 84 5.57 7.67 -4.10
N GLU A 85 6.28 8.51 -4.84
CA GLU A 85 6.88 9.75 -4.31
C GLU A 85 5.80 10.69 -3.76
N THR A 86 4.67 10.83 -4.46
CA THR A 86 3.53 11.62 -3.97
C THR A 86 3.00 11.04 -2.65
N SER A 87 2.91 9.72 -2.54
CA SER A 87 2.46 9.05 -1.31
C SER A 87 3.39 9.27 -0.11
N GLU A 88 4.70 9.35 -0.35
CA GLU A 88 5.67 9.61 0.72
C GLU A 88 5.45 10.97 1.37
N HIS A 89 5.01 11.98 0.60
CA HIS A 89 4.68 13.29 1.15
C HIS A 89 3.44 13.25 2.06
N PHE A 90 2.44 12.42 1.76
CA PHE A 90 1.31 12.20 2.68
C PHE A 90 1.78 11.57 3.98
N LYS A 91 2.63 10.54 3.87
CA LYS A 91 3.15 9.80 5.02
C LYS A 91 4.09 10.63 5.90
N SER A 92 4.79 11.61 5.32
CA SER A 92 5.60 12.56 6.08
C SER A 92 4.78 13.66 6.76
N GLY A 93 3.45 13.66 6.61
CA GLY A 93 2.56 14.67 7.19
C GLY A 93 2.61 16.02 6.49
N ALA A 94 3.07 16.09 5.23
CA ALA A 94 3.10 17.35 4.48
C ALA A 94 1.66 17.83 4.22
N SER A 95 1.43 19.15 4.30
CA SER A 95 0.12 19.69 4.00
C SER A 95 -0.19 19.58 2.51
N ARG A 96 -1.48 19.58 2.15
CA ARG A 96 -1.90 19.55 0.74
C ARG A 96 -1.28 20.70 -0.08
N GLY A 97 -1.16 21.88 0.52
CA GLY A 97 -0.52 23.04 -0.11
C GLY A 97 0.97 22.82 -0.40
N ASP A 98 1.69 22.24 0.55
CA ASP A 98 3.12 21.93 0.37
C ASP A 98 3.32 20.90 -0.74
N ILE A 99 2.47 19.86 -0.78
CA ILE A 99 2.52 18.83 -1.82
C ILE A 99 2.23 19.43 -3.20
N ILE A 100 1.24 20.34 -3.29
CA ILE A 100 0.98 21.07 -4.53
C ILE A 100 2.22 21.82 -4.96
N GLN A 101 2.86 22.58 -4.06
CA GLN A 101 4.05 23.36 -4.40
C GLN A 101 5.21 22.48 -4.87
N ILE A 102 5.45 21.35 -4.19
CA ILE A 102 6.49 20.38 -4.55
C ILE A 102 6.23 19.81 -5.95
N LEU A 103 5.00 19.40 -6.23
CA LEU A 103 4.64 18.80 -7.52
C LEU A 103 4.59 19.85 -8.65
N MET A 104 4.15 21.06 -8.36
CA MET A 104 4.17 22.19 -9.31
C MET A 104 5.59 22.55 -9.72
N ALA A 105 6.55 22.53 -8.78
CA ALA A 105 7.97 22.77 -9.07
C ALA A 105 8.58 21.70 -10.00
N LYS A 106 8.04 20.47 -9.99
CA LYS A 106 8.47 19.39 -10.90
C LYS A 106 7.86 19.51 -12.31
N LEU A 107 6.82 20.33 -12.50
CA LEU A 107 6.23 20.53 -13.83
C LEU A 107 7.13 21.43 -14.71
N PRO A 108 7.17 21.19 -16.03
CA PRO A 108 7.78 22.12 -16.97
C PRO A 108 7.20 23.52 -16.81
N THR A 109 8.03 24.56 -16.93
CA THR A 109 7.64 25.97 -16.70
C THR A 109 6.38 26.38 -17.46
N HIS A 110 6.20 25.89 -18.70
CA HIS A 110 5.02 26.19 -19.52
C HIS A 110 3.70 25.60 -18.96
N ARG A 111 3.77 24.67 -18.01
CA ARG A 111 2.62 24.06 -17.33
C ARG A 111 2.45 24.53 -15.90
N GLN A 112 3.27 25.45 -15.39
CA GLN A 112 3.13 26.01 -14.04
C GLN A 112 2.06 27.11 -14.01
N THR A 113 0.86 26.78 -14.46
CA THR A 113 -0.31 27.65 -14.50
C THR A 113 -1.47 27.02 -13.72
N THR A 114 -2.64 27.65 -13.71
CA THR A 114 -3.87 27.08 -13.12
C THR A 114 -4.21 25.69 -13.66
N ASP A 115 -3.85 25.39 -14.92
CA ASP A 115 -4.04 24.06 -15.49
C ASP A 115 -3.02 23.04 -14.94
N GLY A 116 -1.80 23.47 -14.64
CA GLY A 116 -0.82 22.68 -13.90
C GLY A 116 -1.30 22.28 -12.52
N GLU A 117 -1.93 23.23 -11.82
CA GLU A 117 -2.48 22.96 -10.50
C GLU A 117 -3.56 21.88 -10.57
N LYS A 118 -4.44 21.90 -11.57
CA LYS A 118 -5.43 20.83 -11.80
C LYS A 118 -4.77 19.46 -12.02
N LEU A 119 -3.68 19.40 -12.80
CA LEU A 119 -2.91 18.16 -13.03
C LEU A 119 -2.32 17.62 -11.73
N VAL A 120 -1.75 18.50 -10.92
CA VAL A 120 -1.15 18.15 -9.63
C VAL A 120 -2.21 17.66 -8.66
N ASN A 121 -3.35 18.35 -8.58
CA ASN A 121 -4.49 17.93 -7.78
C ASN A 121 -4.98 16.53 -8.17
N GLY A 122 -5.11 16.24 -9.48
CA GLY A 122 -5.51 14.90 -9.92
C GLY A 122 -4.52 13.80 -9.54
N THR A 123 -3.21 14.09 -9.55
CA THR A 123 -2.19 13.15 -9.05
C THR A 123 -2.31 12.91 -7.56
N ILE A 124 -2.56 13.97 -6.78
CA ILE A 124 -2.76 13.89 -5.33
C ILE A 124 -3.98 13.01 -5.03
N ASP A 125 -5.11 13.27 -5.71
CA ASP A 125 -6.36 12.53 -5.50
C ASP A 125 -6.24 11.06 -5.93
N LEU A 126 -5.47 10.76 -6.99
CA LEU A 126 -5.15 9.39 -7.38
C LEU A 126 -4.29 8.70 -6.32
N ALA A 127 -3.19 9.32 -5.90
CA ALA A 127 -2.27 8.73 -4.93
C ALA A 127 -2.95 8.51 -3.56
N ALA A 128 -3.79 9.45 -3.12
CA ALA A 128 -4.59 9.30 -1.90
C ALA A 128 -5.55 8.11 -1.99
N ARG A 129 -6.29 7.96 -3.10
CA ARG A 129 -7.18 6.81 -3.32
C ARG A 129 -6.45 5.46 -3.30
N LEU A 130 -5.24 5.41 -3.86
CA LEU A 130 -4.44 4.19 -3.92
C LEU A 130 -3.88 3.79 -2.54
N VAL A 131 -3.50 4.77 -1.72
CA VAL A 131 -3.02 4.52 -0.35
C VAL A 131 -4.18 4.14 0.58
N LEU A 132 -5.31 4.85 0.51
CA LEU A 132 -6.42 4.70 1.45
C LEU A 132 -7.27 3.44 1.25
N MET A 133 -7.30 2.84 0.05
CA MET A 133 -8.16 1.68 -0.22
C MET A 133 -7.64 0.36 0.39
N MET A 134 -6.41 0.31 0.89
CA MET A 134 -5.82 -0.93 1.42
C MET A 134 -6.24 -1.26 2.86
N ASP A 135 -7.01 -0.39 3.51
CA ASP A 135 -7.43 -0.57 4.91
C ASP A 135 -8.64 -1.53 5.09
N PHE A 136 -9.03 -2.28 4.05
CA PHE A 136 -10.11 -3.29 4.13
C PHE A 136 -9.62 -4.74 4.05
N GLY A 137 -8.30 -4.98 4.13
CA GLY A 137 -7.70 -6.31 3.95
C GLY A 137 -7.51 -7.14 5.22
N GLU A 138 -7.56 -6.54 6.41
CA GLU A 138 -7.44 -7.29 7.67
C GLU A 138 -8.82 -7.76 8.17
N PHE A 139 -9.67 -8.29 7.27
CA PHE A 139 -10.69 -9.22 7.74
C PHE A 139 -9.97 -10.52 8.07
N MET A 140 -9.39 -10.55 9.26
CA MET A 140 -9.02 -11.73 10.01
C MET A 140 -9.93 -12.91 9.64
N SER A 141 -9.48 -13.80 8.74
CA SER A 141 -9.75 -15.23 8.94
C SER A 141 -8.74 -15.71 9.97
N THR A 142 -8.83 -15.18 11.19
CA THR A 142 -8.25 -15.87 12.32
C THR A 142 -9.08 -17.13 12.47
N THR A 143 -8.61 -18.22 11.89
CA THR A 143 -8.83 -19.52 12.50
C THR A 143 -8.01 -19.53 13.78
N ALA A 144 -8.42 -18.72 14.77
CA ALA A 144 -7.98 -18.84 16.13
C ALA A 144 -8.74 -20.03 16.71
N SER A 145 -7.96 -20.99 17.19
CA SER A 145 -8.37 -21.93 18.23
C SER A 145 -9.26 -23.11 17.80
N LEU A 146 -8.61 -24.16 17.31
CA LEU A 146 -9.02 -25.53 17.67
C LEU A 146 -7.90 -26.36 18.35
N ASP A 147 -6.81 -25.75 18.80
CA ASP A 147 -5.72 -26.46 19.50
C ASP A 147 -5.47 -25.99 20.94
N LEU A 148 -6.54 -25.69 21.69
CA LEU A 148 -6.46 -25.49 23.15
C LEU A 148 -7.30 -26.47 23.99
N TRP A 149 -7.80 -27.56 23.39
CA TRP A 149 -8.50 -28.63 24.13
C TRP A 149 -7.64 -29.83 24.52
N PHE A 150 -6.35 -29.87 24.17
CA PHE A 150 -5.45 -30.88 24.73
C PHE A 150 -4.77 -30.39 26.00
N SER A 151 -5.36 -30.85 27.11
CA SER A 151 -4.70 -31.16 28.37
C SER A 151 -4.52 -30.01 29.37
N VAL A 152 -5.66 -29.52 29.89
CA VAL A 152 -5.68 -28.92 31.24
C VAL A 152 -5.31 -30.01 32.22
N GLY A 153 -4.15 -29.85 32.85
CA GLY A 153 -3.60 -30.73 33.86
C GLY A 153 -4.57 -31.01 34.99
N LEU A 154 -4.90 -32.29 35.16
CA LEU A 154 -5.51 -32.82 36.36
C LEU A 154 -4.44 -32.88 37.45
N SER A 155 -4.41 -31.91 38.37
CA SER A 155 -3.87 -32.12 39.70
C SER A 155 -4.44 -31.09 40.66
N SER A 156 -5.51 -31.47 41.36
CA SER A 156 -6.06 -30.72 42.49
C SER A 156 -5.23 -30.98 43.76
N PRO A 157 -4.95 -29.96 44.59
CA PRO A 157 -4.65 -30.19 45.99
C PRO A 157 -5.81 -29.77 46.91
N ILE A 158 -6.29 -30.77 47.67
CA ILE A 158 -6.53 -30.80 49.12
C ILE A 158 -7.24 -29.58 49.74
N VAL A 159 -8.47 -29.81 50.22
CA VAL A 159 -9.00 -29.14 51.44
C VAL A 159 -9.32 -30.20 52.48
N SER A 160 -8.59 -30.11 53.59
CA SER A 160 -8.77 -30.83 54.84
C SER A 160 -9.89 -30.21 55.66
N ALA A 161 -10.77 -31.01 56.24
CA ALA A 161 -11.50 -30.62 57.45
C ALA A 161 -11.98 -31.86 58.23
N ALA A 162 -11.46 -31.95 59.45
CA ALA A 162 -11.78 -32.94 60.47
C ALA A 162 -13.24 -32.87 60.94
N THR A 163 -13.82 -34.01 61.32
CA THR A 163 -14.72 -34.07 62.47
C THR A 163 -14.85 -35.51 62.96
N GLY A 164 -14.28 -35.78 64.12
CA GLY A 164 -14.61 -36.95 64.94
C GLY A 164 -15.69 -36.58 65.95
N ALA A 165 -16.62 -37.51 66.17
CA ALA A 165 -17.56 -37.71 67.30
C ALA A 165 -18.73 -38.54 66.73
N ARG A 166 -19.17 -39.67 67.27
CA ARG A 166 -19.09 -40.24 68.61
C ARG A 166 -19.53 -41.70 68.53
#